data_AF-A0A172TVE6-F1
#
_entry.id   AF-A0A172TVE6-F1
#
_cell.length_a   1.000
_cell.length_b   1.000
_cell.length_c   1.000
_cell.angle_alpha   90.00
_cell.angle_beta   90.00
_cell.angle_gamma   90.00
#
_symmetry.space_group_name_H-M   'P 1'
#
loop_
_entity.id
_entity.type
_entity.pdbx_description
1 polymer ?
#
loop_
_entity_poly.entity_id
_entity_poly.type
_entity_poly.pdbx_seq_one_letter_code
_entity_poly.pdbx_strand_id
1 'polypeptide(L)'
;MIKRVDITSPQAFAYIQEQLDISGKTLANQLLSKSLLKGKVFTYVPENAPSELLYRFETGGIYPFDRSLLQNTPALVPVQNDARPVVINDILQYLRQNKEHCCLFEEAHGKPTDPWVEPSQMKYVYLNDEMYYFFNKDAEPQEFEDSFRTSEGYYFLCALSSLPIDSQNGFSSFNSLNSEQLKSFASNVVSFFVRAYDGEGYLQWSNEVQVT
;
A
#
# COMPACT_ATOMS: atom_id res chain seq x y z
N MET A 1 8.67 7.88 -17.82
CA MET A 1 7.97 6.59 -17.62
C MET A 1 8.43 6.02 -16.29
N ILE A 2 7.52 5.37 -15.55
CA ILE A 2 7.85 4.68 -14.30
C ILE A 2 8.10 3.20 -14.58
N LYS A 3 9.14 2.66 -13.96
CA LYS A 3 9.50 1.24 -14.02
C LYS A 3 9.49 0.61 -12.64
N ARG A 4 9.18 -0.68 -12.61
CA ARG A 4 9.31 -1.54 -11.43
C ARG A 4 10.68 -2.21 -11.45
N VAL A 5 11.49 -2.01 -10.42
CA VAL A 5 12.88 -2.50 -10.32
C VAL A 5 13.03 -3.43 -9.14
N ASP A 6 13.62 -4.61 -9.33
CA ASP A 6 14.02 -5.51 -8.24
C ASP A 6 15.22 -4.91 -7.51
N ILE A 7 15.04 -4.61 -6.22
CA ILE A 7 16.05 -4.03 -5.32
C ILE A 7 16.27 -4.92 -4.09
N THR A 8 15.94 -6.21 -4.22
CA THR A 8 16.00 -7.19 -3.14
C THR A 8 17.37 -7.15 -2.46
N SER A 9 17.38 -6.70 -1.21
CA SER A 9 18.60 -6.49 -0.42
C SER A 9 18.26 -6.47 1.07
N PRO A 10 19.23 -6.73 1.96
CA PRO A 10 19.02 -6.60 3.41
C PRO A 10 18.51 -5.22 3.83
N GLN A 11 18.98 -4.15 3.16
CA GLN A 11 18.56 -2.78 3.44
C GLN A 11 17.08 -2.55 3.08
N ALA A 12 16.63 -3.06 1.93
CA ALA A 12 15.23 -2.95 1.52
C ALA A 12 14.29 -3.71 2.48
N PHE A 13 14.71 -4.90 2.95
CA PHE A 13 13.96 -5.64 3.96
C PHE A 13 13.93 -4.91 5.31
N ALA A 14 15.07 -4.37 5.76
CA ALA A 14 15.15 -3.62 7.02
C ALA A 14 14.21 -2.42 7.01
N TYR A 15 14.20 -1.64 5.92
CA TYR A 15 13.28 -0.51 5.78
C TYR A 15 11.81 -0.96 5.78
N ILE A 16 11.45 -2.04 5.08
CA ILE A 16 10.08 -2.57 5.11
C ILE A 16 9.69 -3.00 6.53
N GLN A 17 10.58 -3.68 7.25
CA GLN A 17 10.33 -4.07 8.64
C GLN A 17 10.09 -2.86 9.54
N GLU A 18 10.92 -1.82 9.39
CA GLU A 18 10.78 -0.56 10.11
C GLU A 18 9.44 0.13 9.80
N GLN A 19 9.04 0.20 8.53
CA GLN A 19 7.74 0.78 8.14
C GLN A 19 6.56 0.02 8.76
N LEU A 20 6.64 -1.31 8.83
CA LEU A 20 5.60 -2.12 9.46
C LEU A 20 5.59 -1.99 11.00
N ASP A 21 6.74 -1.74 11.63
CA ASP A 21 6.89 -1.67 13.10
C ASP A 21 6.49 -0.29 13.66
N ILE A 22 6.91 0.80 13.02
CA ILE A 22 6.74 2.16 13.55
C ILE A 22 5.27 2.61 13.54
N SER A 23 4.55 2.30 12.47
CA SER A 23 3.26 2.92 12.17
C SER A 23 2.12 1.92 12.01
N GLY A 24 2.45 0.63 12.10
CA GLY A 24 1.55 -0.47 11.81
C GLY A 24 0.66 -0.88 12.99
N LYS A 25 -0.57 -1.28 12.68
CA LYS A 25 -1.57 -1.83 13.58
C LYS A 25 -1.57 -3.35 13.54
N THR A 26 -2.73 -3.98 13.74
CA THR A 26 -2.83 -5.43 13.80
C THR A 26 -2.39 -6.10 12.49
N LEU A 27 -2.76 -5.58 11.31
CA LEU A 27 -2.36 -6.18 10.03
C LEU A 27 -0.85 -6.12 9.82
N ALA A 28 -0.22 -4.95 10.00
CA ALA A 28 1.23 -4.82 9.91
C ALA A 28 1.98 -5.78 10.86
N ASN A 29 1.52 -5.93 12.10
CA ASN A 29 2.07 -6.88 13.06
C ASN A 29 1.94 -8.35 12.59
N GLN A 30 0.80 -8.72 11.98
CA GLN A 30 0.65 -10.04 11.37
C GLN A 30 1.64 -10.23 10.21
N LEU A 31 1.90 -9.20 9.41
CA LEU A 31 2.87 -9.25 8.31
C LEU A 31 4.31 -9.38 8.81
N LEU A 32 4.69 -8.69 9.90
CA LEU A 32 6.01 -8.82 10.53
C LEU A 32 6.31 -10.24 11.02
N SER A 33 5.27 -10.99 11.41
CA SER A 33 5.42 -12.39 11.81
C SER A 33 5.74 -13.34 10.64
N LYS A 34 5.56 -12.89 9.39
CA LYS A 34 5.89 -13.67 8.20
C LYS A 34 7.38 -13.63 7.92
N SER A 35 7.88 -14.69 7.27
CA SER A 35 9.26 -14.76 6.79
C SER A 35 9.46 -13.87 5.56
N LEU A 36 9.53 -12.55 5.74
CA LEU A 36 9.70 -11.56 4.66
C LEU A 36 10.91 -11.86 3.76
N LEU A 37 11.99 -12.42 4.33
CA LEU A 37 13.22 -12.77 3.59
C LEU A 37 13.03 -13.83 2.49
N LYS A 38 11.87 -14.49 2.40
CA LYS A 38 11.56 -15.44 1.32
C LYS A 38 10.99 -14.76 0.07
N GLY A 39 10.57 -13.51 0.18
CA GLY A 39 10.03 -12.73 -0.94
C GLY A 39 11.11 -11.93 -1.67
N LYS A 40 10.64 -11.08 -2.58
CA LYS A 40 11.43 -10.06 -3.28
C LYS A 40 10.92 -8.66 -2.95
N VAL A 41 11.81 -7.68 -3.06
CA VAL A 41 11.45 -6.27 -2.89
C VAL A 41 11.64 -5.53 -4.20
N PHE A 42 10.61 -4.79 -4.59
CA PHE A 42 10.59 -3.97 -5.79
C PHE A 42 10.34 -2.51 -5.43
N THR A 43 10.80 -1.61 -6.29
CA THR A 43 10.51 -0.18 -6.18
C THR A 43 9.95 0.36 -7.48
N TYR A 44 9.09 1.37 -7.39
CA TYR A 44 8.49 2.07 -8.53
C TYR A 44 9.13 3.44 -8.69
N VAL A 45 9.92 3.62 -9.75
CA VAL A 45 10.80 4.79 -9.91
C VAL A 45 10.86 5.24 -11.38
N PRO A 46 11.26 6.49 -11.67
CA PRO A 46 11.56 6.93 -13.03
C PRO A 46 12.59 6.02 -13.73
N GLU A 47 12.45 5.81 -15.04
CA GLU A 47 13.38 5.00 -15.81
C GLU A 47 14.84 5.45 -15.70
N ASN A 48 15.05 6.76 -15.55
CA ASN A 48 16.34 7.43 -15.42
C ASN A 48 16.76 7.68 -13.96
N ALA A 49 16.08 7.09 -12.97
CA ALA A 49 16.46 7.21 -11.57
C ALA A 49 17.90 6.69 -11.36
N PRO A 50 18.81 7.49 -10.76
CA PRO A 50 20.16 7.05 -10.44
C PRO A 50 20.15 5.85 -9.49
N SER A 51 21.03 4.88 -9.74
CA SER A 51 21.11 3.63 -8.97
C SER A 51 21.32 3.85 -7.47
N GLU A 52 22.06 4.89 -7.10
CA GLU A 52 22.39 5.27 -5.75
C GLU A 52 21.20 5.84 -4.95
N LEU A 53 20.14 6.29 -5.65
CA LEU A 53 18.91 6.80 -5.02
C LEU A 53 17.91 5.67 -4.75
N LEU A 54 18.02 4.52 -5.42
CA LEU A 54 17.12 3.38 -5.28
C LEU A 54 17.08 2.77 -3.87
N TYR A 55 18.03 3.14 -3.00
CA TYR A 55 18.14 2.64 -1.64
C TYR A 55 18.02 3.75 -0.58
N ARG A 56 17.69 4.98 -0.98
CA ARG A 56 17.54 6.12 -0.06
C ARG A 56 16.08 6.33 0.32
N PHE A 57 15.46 5.30 0.91
CA PHE A 57 14.02 5.22 1.11
C PHE A 57 13.44 6.31 2.03
N GLU A 58 14.23 6.89 2.93
CA GLU A 58 13.78 7.94 3.86
C GLU A 58 13.84 9.36 3.26
N THR A 59 14.51 9.53 2.13
CA THR A 59 14.73 10.86 1.54
C THR A 59 14.08 10.95 0.17
N GLY A 60 13.44 12.09 -0.12
CA GLY A 60 12.96 12.41 -1.46
C GLY A 60 14.09 12.72 -2.46
N GLY A 61 13.69 13.20 -3.64
CA GLY A 61 14.60 13.52 -4.74
C GLY A 61 14.86 12.35 -5.70
N ILE A 62 14.02 11.31 -5.69
CA ILE A 62 14.08 10.26 -6.72
C ILE A 62 13.49 10.75 -8.04
N TYR A 63 12.63 11.77 -7.98
CA TYR A 63 12.16 12.51 -9.15
C TYR A 63 13.02 13.75 -9.41
N PRO A 64 13.30 14.06 -10.69
CA PRO A 64 13.96 15.30 -11.05
C PRO A 64 13.05 16.48 -10.71
N PHE A 65 13.52 17.36 -9.81
CA PHE A 65 12.80 18.58 -9.46
C PHE A 65 13.18 19.73 -10.40
N ASP A 66 12.20 20.27 -11.13
CA ASP A 66 12.42 21.49 -11.91
C ASP A 66 12.44 22.72 -11.01
N ARG A 67 13.65 23.22 -10.72
CA ARG A 67 13.86 24.42 -9.90
C ARG A 67 13.23 25.68 -10.48
N SER A 68 12.92 25.72 -11.78
CA SER A 68 12.22 26.87 -12.38
C SER A 68 10.81 27.06 -11.80
N LEU A 69 10.19 25.98 -11.29
CA LEU A 69 8.89 26.04 -10.62
C LEU A 69 8.92 26.91 -9.36
N LEU A 70 10.06 27.02 -8.67
CA LEU A 70 10.22 27.88 -7.50
C LEU A 70 10.17 29.38 -7.85
N GLN A 71 10.39 29.75 -9.11
CA GLN A 71 10.38 31.16 -9.52
C GLN A 71 8.97 31.70 -9.74
N ASN A 72 8.00 30.81 -10.02
CA ASN A 72 6.65 31.19 -10.47
C ASN A 72 5.51 30.62 -9.61
N THR A 73 5.80 29.87 -8.55
CA THR A 73 4.80 29.13 -7.77
C THR A 73 4.91 29.48 -6.28
N PRO A 74 3.80 29.57 -5.52
CA PRO A 74 3.83 29.72 -4.07
C PRO A 74 4.66 28.61 -3.39
N ALA A 75 5.12 28.87 -2.16
CA ALA A 75 6.07 28.07 -1.37
C ALA A 75 5.69 26.60 -1.07
N LEU A 76 4.57 26.10 -1.62
CA LEU A 76 4.06 24.74 -1.42
C LEU A 76 3.73 24.13 -2.78
N VAL A 77 4.71 23.45 -3.38
CA VAL A 77 4.49 22.60 -4.56
C VAL A 77 4.23 21.18 -4.05
N PRO A 78 3.12 20.52 -4.44
CA PRO A 78 2.88 19.13 -4.09
C PRO A 78 4.04 18.24 -4.55
N VAL A 79 4.44 17.30 -3.70
CA VAL A 79 5.44 16.28 -4.06
C VAL A 79 4.92 15.48 -5.25
N GLN A 80 5.69 15.48 -6.34
CA GLN A 80 5.36 14.71 -7.53
C GLN A 80 5.51 13.21 -7.22
N ASN A 81 4.46 12.44 -7.44
CA ASN A 81 4.47 10.99 -7.28
C ASN A 81 3.81 10.35 -8.51
N ASP A 82 4.57 10.25 -9.59
CA ASP A 82 4.10 9.60 -10.81
C ASP A 82 4.02 8.07 -10.65
N ALA A 83 4.59 7.50 -9.58
CA ALA A 83 4.50 6.09 -9.27
C ALA A 83 3.08 5.70 -8.81
N ARG A 84 2.35 6.62 -8.17
CA ARG A 84 0.99 6.39 -7.67
C ARG A 84 0.04 5.80 -8.72
N PRO A 85 -0.18 6.42 -9.90
CA PRO A 85 -1.10 5.86 -10.89
C PRO A 85 -0.67 4.47 -11.38
N VAL A 86 0.63 4.18 -11.44
CA VAL A 86 1.14 2.86 -11.83
C VAL A 86 0.84 1.82 -10.75
N VAL A 87 1.11 2.14 -9.48
CA VAL A 87 0.81 1.24 -8.34
C VAL A 87 -0.69 0.99 -8.22
N ILE A 88 -1.52 2.03 -8.34
CA ILE A 88 -3.00 1.88 -8.34
C ILE A 88 -3.44 0.93 -9.47
N ASN A 89 -2.91 1.12 -10.67
CA ASN A 89 -3.25 0.26 -11.80
C ASN A 89 -2.81 -1.19 -11.59
N ASP A 90 -1.61 -1.42 -11.06
CA ASP A 90 -1.09 -2.76 -10.75
C ASP A 90 -1.99 -3.48 -9.72
N ILE A 91 -2.44 -2.77 -8.68
CA ILE A 91 -3.35 -3.34 -7.68
C ILE A 91 -4.72 -3.64 -8.29
N LEU A 92 -5.31 -2.70 -9.03
CA LEU A 92 -6.60 -2.94 -9.70
C LEU A 92 -6.53 -4.09 -10.71
N GLN A 93 -5.40 -4.24 -11.41
CA GLN A 93 -5.16 -5.37 -12.29
C GLN A 93 -5.10 -6.67 -11.49
N TYR A 94 -4.37 -6.71 -10.38
CA TYR A 94 -4.33 -7.87 -9.48
C TYR A 94 -5.75 -8.26 -9.02
N LEU A 95 -6.54 -7.31 -8.53
CA LEU A 95 -7.90 -7.56 -8.05
C LEU A 95 -8.81 -8.17 -9.13
N ARG A 96 -8.64 -7.77 -10.39
CA ARG A 96 -9.46 -8.25 -11.52
C ARG A 96 -9.06 -9.61 -12.05
N GLN A 97 -7.88 -10.13 -11.71
CA GLN A 97 -7.39 -11.41 -12.22
C GLN A 97 -8.13 -12.61 -11.64
N ASN A 98 -8.64 -12.51 -10.42
CA ASN A 98 -9.31 -13.62 -9.74
C ASN A 98 -10.32 -13.07 -8.72
N LYS A 99 -11.48 -13.71 -8.60
CA LYS A 99 -12.52 -13.36 -7.62
C LYS A 99 -12.07 -13.52 -6.15
N GLU A 100 -11.03 -14.30 -5.91
CA GLU A 100 -10.43 -14.49 -4.59
C GLU A 100 -9.40 -13.40 -4.24
N HIS A 101 -9.03 -12.55 -5.20
CA HIS A 101 -8.10 -11.45 -4.95
C HIS A 101 -8.81 -10.29 -4.25
N CYS A 102 -8.20 -9.85 -3.16
CA CYS A 102 -8.59 -8.63 -2.46
C CYS A 102 -7.38 -7.88 -1.92
N CYS A 103 -7.65 -6.68 -1.42
CA CYS A 103 -6.68 -5.90 -0.68
C CYS A 103 -7.30 -5.25 0.55
N LEU A 104 -6.42 -4.97 1.51
CA LEU A 104 -6.68 -4.11 2.65
C LEU A 104 -5.68 -2.96 2.64
N PHE A 105 -6.20 -1.73 2.76
CA PHE A 105 -5.41 -0.58 3.15
C PHE A 105 -5.56 -0.39 4.65
N GLU A 106 -4.45 -0.36 5.37
CA GLU A 106 -4.49 -0.04 6.78
C GLU A 106 -4.67 1.47 6.97
N GLU A 107 -5.73 1.89 7.65
CA GLU A 107 -5.97 3.29 7.98
C GLU A 107 -5.44 3.57 9.40
N ALA A 108 -4.31 4.27 9.49
CA ALA A 108 -3.53 4.43 10.72
C ALA A 108 -4.26 5.23 11.82
N HIS A 109 -5.10 6.18 11.46
CA HIS A 109 -5.74 7.06 12.45
C HIS A 109 -7.26 6.98 12.44
N GLY A 110 -7.86 6.56 11.33
CA GLY A 110 -9.30 6.41 11.23
C GLY A 110 -9.88 5.34 12.15
N LYS A 111 -11.00 5.69 12.76
CA LYS A 111 -11.89 4.79 13.48
C LYS A 111 -13.27 4.78 12.83
N PRO A 112 -14.02 3.67 12.89
CA PRO A 112 -15.40 3.62 12.37
C PRO A 112 -16.33 4.70 12.96
N THR A 113 -16.02 5.19 14.16
CA THR A 113 -16.78 6.22 14.89
C THR A 113 -16.40 7.65 14.54
N ASP A 114 -15.37 7.87 13.72
CA ASP A 114 -14.91 9.22 13.42
C ASP A 114 -15.96 9.99 12.59
N PRO A 115 -16.21 11.29 12.87
CA PRO A 115 -17.26 12.06 12.19
C PRO A 115 -17.12 12.16 10.66
N TRP A 116 -15.93 11.94 10.12
CA TRP A 116 -15.66 12.02 8.68
C TRP A 116 -15.94 10.70 7.94
N VAL A 117 -16.06 9.57 8.65
CA VAL A 117 -16.18 8.24 8.04
C VAL A 117 -17.54 8.04 7.40
N GLU A 118 -18.63 8.29 8.12
CA GLU A 118 -20.00 8.13 7.59
C GLU A 118 -20.25 9.01 6.34
N PRO A 119 -19.90 10.31 6.32
CA PRO A 119 -20.06 11.13 5.11
C PRO A 119 -19.20 10.70 3.93
N SER A 120 -18.06 10.01 4.17
CA SER A 120 -17.13 9.64 3.09
C SER A 120 -17.67 8.56 2.15
N GLN A 121 -18.60 7.72 2.65
CA GLN A 121 -19.12 6.55 1.93
C GLN A 121 -18.04 5.55 1.45
N MET A 122 -16.77 5.72 1.86
CA MET A 122 -15.69 4.81 1.48
C MET A 122 -15.91 3.43 2.11
N LYS A 123 -15.80 2.37 1.32
CA LYS A 123 -15.94 1.00 1.83
C LYS A 123 -14.76 0.62 2.73
N TYR A 124 -15.08 0.24 3.96
CA TYR A 124 -14.11 -0.27 4.92
C TYR A 124 -14.62 -1.52 5.62
N VAL A 125 -13.71 -2.23 6.29
CA VAL A 125 -13.97 -3.22 7.33
C VAL A 125 -13.21 -2.79 8.57
N TYR A 126 -13.54 -3.33 9.75
CA TYR A 126 -12.87 -2.91 10.98
C TYR A 126 -12.65 -4.03 11.98
N LEU A 127 -11.58 -3.95 12.76
CA LEU A 127 -11.31 -4.84 13.90
C LEU A 127 -11.16 -3.98 15.15
N ASN A 128 -12.09 -4.09 16.10
CA ASN A 128 -12.19 -3.15 17.22
C ASN A 128 -12.31 -1.70 16.70
N ASP A 129 -11.37 -0.82 17.06
CA ASP A 129 -11.31 0.57 16.59
C ASP A 129 -10.45 0.74 15.31
N GLU A 130 -9.85 -0.32 14.79
CA GLU A 130 -8.94 -0.25 13.64
C GLU A 130 -9.73 -0.36 12.33
N MET A 131 -9.63 0.65 11.48
CA MET A 131 -10.28 0.67 10.17
C MET A 131 -9.34 0.21 9.06
N TYR A 132 -9.92 -0.48 8.07
CA TYR A 132 -9.20 -0.94 6.88
C TYR A 132 -10.06 -0.71 5.64
N TYR A 133 -9.57 0.01 4.63
CA TYR A 133 -10.29 0.07 3.35
C TYR A 133 -10.19 -1.27 2.65
N PHE A 134 -11.32 -1.81 2.19
CA PHE A 134 -11.40 -3.16 1.65
C PHE A 134 -11.92 -3.16 0.23
N PHE A 135 -11.17 -3.81 -0.66
CA PHE A 135 -11.51 -3.92 -2.07
C PHE A 135 -11.29 -5.33 -2.59
N ASN A 136 -12.12 -5.74 -3.54
CA ASN A 136 -12.05 -7.01 -4.26
C ASN A 136 -12.13 -6.74 -5.78
N LYS A 137 -12.42 -7.77 -6.59
CA LYS A 137 -12.55 -7.63 -8.05
C LYS A 137 -13.55 -6.56 -8.52
N ASP A 138 -14.52 -6.19 -7.69
CA ASP A 138 -15.59 -5.24 -8.01
C ASP A 138 -15.24 -3.81 -7.54
N ALA A 139 -13.96 -3.54 -7.29
CA ALA A 139 -13.47 -2.22 -6.91
C ALA A 139 -13.73 -1.18 -8.02
N GLU A 140 -14.47 -0.13 -7.67
CA GLU A 140 -14.65 1.02 -8.54
C GLU A 140 -13.37 1.88 -8.55
N PRO A 141 -12.79 2.22 -9.72
CA PRO A 141 -11.49 2.89 -9.80
C PRO A 141 -11.40 4.19 -9.01
N GLN A 142 -12.46 5.02 -9.06
CA GLN A 142 -12.47 6.31 -8.37
C GLN A 142 -12.49 6.13 -6.84
N GLU A 143 -13.34 5.23 -6.34
CA GLU A 143 -13.43 4.93 -4.90
C GLU A 143 -12.11 4.36 -4.37
N PHE A 144 -11.47 3.49 -5.15
CA PHE A 144 -10.16 2.93 -4.85
C PHE A 144 -9.09 4.03 -4.77
N GLU A 145 -9.06 4.93 -5.75
CA GLU A 145 -8.10 6.04 -5.78
C GLU A 145 -8.30 7.01 -4.60
N ASP A 146 -9.55 7.33 -4.24
CA ASP A 146 -9.85 8.20 -3.11
C ASP A 146 -9.43 7.57 -1.78
N SER A 147 -9.67 6.26 -1.61
CA SER A 147 -9.23 5.50 -0.43
C SER A 147 -7.70 5.38 -0.37
N PHE A 148 -7.05 5.14 -1.51
CA PHE A 148 -5.59 5.12 -1.62
C PHE A 148 -5.01 6.45 -1.16
N ARG A 149 -5.46 7.57 -1.73
CA ARG A 149 -4.98 8.92 -1.38
C ARG A 149 -5.23 9.26 0.09
N THR A 150 -6.36 8.85 0.64
CA THR A 150 -6.68 9.07 2.05
C THR A 150 -5.69 8.30 2.94
N SER A 151 -5.46 7.02 2.64
CA SER A 151 -4.53 6.19 3.40
C SER A 151 -3.08 6.69 3.33
N GLU A 152 -2.67 7.38 2.27
CA GLU A 152 -1.29 7.89 2.15
C GLU A 152 -0.92 9.05 3.09
N GLY A 153 -1.90 9.65 3.79
CA GLY A 153 -1.72 10.90 4.51
C GLY A 153 -0.66 10.89 5.61
N TYR A 154 -0.44 9.74 6.25
CA TYR A 154 0.53 9.57 7.34
C TYR A 154 1.36 8.30 7.21
N TYR A 155 0.68 7.17 7.07
CA TYR A 155 1.26 5.84 6.96
C TYR A 155 0.54 5.09 5.86
N PHE A 156 1.30 4.42 4.99
CA PHE A 156 0.71 3.66 3.90
C PHE A 156 1.12 2.19 3.99
N LEU A 157 0.11 1.34 4.14
CA LEU A 157 0.22 -0.11 3.93
C LEU A 157 -0.98 -0.58 3.11
N CYS A 158 -0.70 -1.09 1.92
CA CYS A 158 -1.69 -1.81 1.11
C CYS A 158 -1.25 -3.27 0.95
N ALA A 159 -2.00 -4.20 1.54
CA ALA A 159 -1.71 -5.62 1.46
C ALA A 159 -2.64 -6.31 0.46
N LEU A 160 -2.08 -7.14 -0.41
CA LEU A 160 -2.77 -7.93 -1.42
C LEU A 160 -2.81 -9.40 -0.98
N SER A 161 -4.00 -9.98 -0.99
CA SER A 161 -4.22 -11.36 -0.56
C SER A 161 -5.10 -12.12 -1.56
N SER A 162 -4.91 -13.43 -1.61
CA SER A 162 -5.79 -14.35 -2.34
C SER A 162 -6.51 -15.25 -1.33
N LEU A 163 -7.81 -15.01 -1.10
CA LEU A 163 -8.63 -15.83 -0.21
C LEU A 163 -10.08 -15.93 -0.72
N PRO A 164 -10.83 -16.99 -0.38
CA PRO A 164 -12.22 -17.14 -0.80
C PRO A 164 -13.15 -16.21 0.01
N ILE A 165 -13.19 -14.93 -0.35
CA ILE A 165 -13.93 -13.85 0.33
C ILE A 165 -15.41 -14.20 0.48
N ASP A 166 -16.04 -14.74 -0.56
CA ASP A 166 -17.47 -15.08 -0.57
C ASP A 166 -17.85 -16.10 0.54
N SER A 167 -16.88 -16.88 1.01
CA SER A 167 -17.08 -17.85 2.10
C SER A 167 -16.82 -17.26 3.50
N GLN A 168 -16.27 -16.05 3.56
CA GLN A 168 -15.86 -15.37 4.78
C GLN A 168 -16.84 -14.21 5.07
N ASN A 169 -17.88 -14.48 5.85
CA ASN A 169 -18.98 -13.55 6.18
C ASN A 169 -18.58 -12.15 6.72
N GLY A 170 -17.30 -11.88 7.03
CA GLY A 170 -16.82 -10.59 7.55
C GLY A 170 -16.26 -9.63 6.52
N PHE A 171 -15.90 -10.10 5.32
CA PHE A 171 -15.32 -9.24 4.28
C PHE A 171 -16.40 -8.62 3.40
N SER A 172 -17.25 -7.83 4.02
CA SER A 172 -18.25 -6.99 3.36
C SER A 172 -18.19 -5.59 3.97
N SER A 173 -18.48 -4.59 3.16
CA SER A 173 -18.35 -3.19 3.55
C SER A 173 -19.12 -2.89 4.84
N PHE A 174 -18.50 -2.07 5.69
CA PHE A 174 -19.01 -1.59 6.98
C PHE A 174 -19.17 -2.69 8.06
N ASN A 175 -18.59 -3.87 7.87
CA ASN A 175 -18.66 -4.97 8.84
C ASN A 175 -17.40 -5.12 9.70
N SER A 176 -17.63 -5.65 10.90
CA SER A 176 -16.56 -6.03 11.82
C SER A 176 -15.89 -7.33 11.38
N LEU A 177 -14.56 -7.32 11.32
CA LEU A 177 -13.73 -8.51 11.27
C LEU A 177 -13.54 -9.06 12.68
N ASN A 178 -13.36 -10.38 12.77
CA ASN A 178 -12.73 -11.00 13.93
C ASN A 178 -11.22 -11.19 13.68
N SER A 179 -10.47 -11.46 14.75
CA SER A 179 -9.01 -11.62 14.67
C SER A 179 -8.59 -12.82 13.80
N GLU A 180 -9.40 -13.87 13.70
CA GLU A 180 -9.11 -15.03 12.86
C GLU A 180 -9.21 -14.69 11.37
N GLN A 181 -10.18 -13.85 10.99
CA GLN A 181 -10.35 -13.36 9.62
C GLN A 181 -9.16 -12.50 9.18
N LEU A 182 -8.72 -11.56 10.01
CA LEU A 182 -7.56 -10.73 9.70
C LEU A 182 -6.27 -11.56 9.65
N LYS A 183 -6.11 -12.54 10.56
CA LYS A 183 -5.00 -13.49 10.53
C LYS A 183 -5.03 -14.37 9.27
N SER A 184 -6.21 -14.82 8.86
CA SER A 184 -6.42 -15.59 7.62
C SER A 184 -6.03 -14.76 6.41
N PHE A 185 -6.45 -13.49 6.35
CA PHE A 185 -6.02 -12.55 5.32
C PHE A 185 -4.49 -12.41 5.30
N ALA A 186 -3.87 -12.04 6.42
CA ALA A 186 -2.42 -11.84 6.51
C ALA A 186 -1.64 -13.11 6.12
N SER A 187 -2.14 -14.29 6.46
CA SER A 187 -1.53 -15.58 6.10
C SER A 187 -1.51 -15.82 4.58
N ASN A 188 -2.51 -15.32 3.85
CA ASN A 188 -2.65 -15.45 2.40
C ASN A 188 -2.13 -14.24 1.61
N VAL A 189 -1.52 -13.25 2.28
CA VAL A 189 -0.89 -12.11 1.60
C VAL A 189 0.22 -12.59 0.66
N VAL A 190 0.08 -12.20 -0.61
CA VAL A 190 1.03 -12.50 -1.71
C VAL A 190 1.93 -11.31 -2.03
N SER A 191 1.49 -10.09 -1.72
CA SER A 191 2.23 -8.86 -1.97
C SER A 191 1.74 -7.77 -1.03
N PHE A 192 2.57 -6.80 -0.69
CA PHE A 192 2.11 -5.57 -0.05
C PHE A 192 3.01 -4.39 -0.42
N PHE A 193 2.49 -3.19 -0.22
CA PHE A 193 3.14 -1.93 -0.56
C PHE A 193 3.30 -1.06 0.67
N VAL A 194 4.45 -0.40 0.79
CA VAL A 194 4.71 0.65 1.77
C VAL A 194 5.24 1.90 1.07
N ARG A 195 5.03 3.07 1.66
CA ARG A 195 5.52 4.34 1.13
C ARG A 195 7.04 4.44 1.27
N ALA A 196 7.67 5.10 0.31
CA ALA A 196 9.11 5.37 0.30
C ALA A 196 9.45 6.69 -0.39
N TYR A 197 10.71 7.09 -0.27
CA TYR A 197 11.31 8.29 -0.85
C TYR A 197 10.55 9.56 -0.44
N ASP A 198 10.27 9.69 0.86
CA ASP A 198 9.47 10.81 1.40
C ASP A 198 8.06 10.94 0.76
N GLY A 199 7.53 9.85 0.20
CA GLY A 199 6.25 9.84 -0.53
C GLY A 199 6.30 10.11 -2.01
N GLU A 200 7.49 10.15 -2.58
CA GLU A 200 7.64 10.18 -4.03
C GLU A 200 7.41 8.79 -4.64
N GLY A 201 7.50 7.70 -3.88
CA GLY A 201 7.30 6.36 -4.41
C GLY A 201 6.92 5.31 -3.38
N TYR A 202 7.08 4.04 -3.77
CA TYR A 202 6.64 2.89 -2.99
C TYR A 202 7.63 1.74 -3.10
N LEU A 203 7.76 1.00 -2.01
CA LEU A 203 8.33 -0.34 -2.04
C LEU A 203 7.22 -1.38 -2.05
N GLN A 204 7.38 -2.40 -2.87
CA GLN A 204 6.53 -3.57 -2.90
C GLN A 204 7.32 -4.78 -2.41
N TRP A 205 6.81 -5.46 -1.39
CA TRP A 205 7.22 -6.82 -1.11
C TRP A 205 6.32 -7.79 -1.86
N SER A 206 6.87 -8.85 -2.44
CA SER A 206 6.09 -9.91 -3.08
C SER A 206 6.66 -11.30 -2.79
N ASN A 207 5.78 -12.24 -2.47
CA ASN A 207 6.09 -13.66 -2.30
C ASN A 207 6.03 -14.44 -3.62
N GLU A 208 5.62 -13.80 -4.72
CA GLU A 208 5.57 -14.45 -6.01
C GLU A 208 6.98 -14.58 -6.58
N VAL A 209 7.43 -15.82 -6.70
CA VAL A 209 8.53 -16.14 -7.61
C VAL A 209 7.97 -15.90 -9.00
N GLN A 210 8.35 -14.79 -9.65
CA GLN A 210 8.02 -14.58 -11.06
C GLN A 210 8.48 -15.82 -11.83
N VAL A 211 7.52 -16.62 -12.28
CA VAL A 211 7.77 -17.66 -13.28
C VAL A 211 7.90 -16.89 -14.60
N THR A 212 9.14 -16.50 -14.90
CA THR A 212 9.53 -15.93 -16.21
C THR A 212 9.20 -16.88 -17.34
#